data_AF-A0A8K1D445-F1
#
_entry.id   AF-A0A8K1D445-F1
#
_cell.length_a   1.000
_cell.length_b   1.000
_cell.length_c   1.000
_cell.angle_alpha   90.00
_cell.angle_beta   90.00
_cell.angle_gamma   90.00
#
_symmetry.space_group_name_H-M   'P 1'
#
loop_
_entity.id
_entity.type
_entity.pdbx_description
1 polymer ?
#
loop_
_entity_poly.entity_id
_entity_poly.type
_entity_poly.pdbx_seq_one_letter_code
_entity_poly.pdbx_strand_id
1 'polypeptide(L)' 'MADVLVNEKEVERYLNIQKNKSKKGDIIDIIVAEDLLEKLPSIVNKYGFSIVDGDNIEARLVRIVLEFRQLF' A
#
# COMPACT_ATOMS: atom_id res chain seq x y z
N MET A 1 4.93 -0.09 -15.22
CA MET A 1 5.29 1.16 -14.53
C MET A 1 4.59 1.09 -13.19
N ALA A 2 5.31 1.16 -12.07
CA ALA A 2 4.67 1.20 -10.75
C ALA A 2 4.07 2.60 -10.59
N ASP A 3 2.75 2.68 -10.38
CA ASP A 3 2.09 3.96 -10.14
C ASP A 3 2.59 4.52 -8.80
N VAL A 4 3.11 5.75 -8.84
CA VAL A 4 3.50 6.50 -7.64
C VAL A 4 2.22 7.09 -7.06
N LEU A 5 1.86 6.66 -5.85
CA LEU A 5 0.65 7.09 -5.15
C LEU A 5 1.01 8.30 -4.29
N VAL A 6 0.55 9.48 -4.71
CA VAL A 6 0.98 10.76 -4.13
C VAL A 6 0.02 11.31 -3.09
N ASN A 7 -1.14 10.68 -2.87
CA ASN A 7 -2.09 11.08 -1.84
C ASN A 7 -2.92 9.89 -1.32
N GLU A 8 -3.59 10.10 -0.18
CA GLU A 8 -4.42 9.07 0.47
C GLU A 8 -5.51 8.52 -0.44
N LYS A 9 -6.20 9.37 -1.23
CA LYS A 9 -7.30 8.93 -2.09
C LYS A 9 -6.83 8.00 -3.20
N GLU A 10 -5.64 8.24 -3.74
CA GLU A 10 -5.02 7.36 -4.73
C GLU A 10 -4.66 6.01 -4.13
N VAL A 11 -4.08 6.02 -2.92
CA VAL A 11 -3.78 4.79 -2.17
C VAL A 11 -5.06 4.00 -1.91
N GLU A 12 -6.11 4.64 -1.41
CA GLU A 12 -7.42 4.01 -1.16
C GLU A 12 -8.02 3.42 -2.44
N ARG A 13 -8.00 4.17 -3.54
CA ARG A 13 -8.50 3.69 -4.83
C ARG A 13 -7.71 2.49 -5.34
N TYR A 14 -6.39 2.54 -5.24
CA TYR A 14 -5.50 1.46 -5.65
C TYR A 14 -5.77 0.19 -4.83
N LEU A 15 -5.79 0.30 -3.50
CA LEU A 15 -6.03 -0.82 -2.60
C LEU A 15 -7.44 -1.40 -2.77
N ASN A 16 -8.45 -0.58 -3.05
CA ASN A 16 -9.80 -1.07 -3.33
C ASN A 16 -9.86 -1.93 -4.60
N ILE A 17 -9.11 -1.55 -5.64
CA ILE A 17 -9.00 -2.35 -6.87
C ILE A 17 -8.23 -3.64 -6.58
N GLN A 18 -7.11 -3.55 -5.86
CA GLN A 18 -6.28 -4.72 -5.55
C GLN A 18 -7.01 -5.71 -4.65
N LYS A 19 -7.74 -5.26 -3.63
CA LYS A 19 -8.57 -6.11 -2.76
C LYS A 19 -9.48 -7.06 -3.53
N ASN A 20 -10.07 -6.59 -4.63
CA ASN A 20 -10.98 -7.41 -5.45
C ASN A 20 -10.25 -8.40 -6.37
N LYS A 21 -8.93 -8.22 -6.57
CA LYS A 21 -8.09 -9.06 -7.43
C LYS A 21 -7.16 -9.99 -6.64
N SER A 22 -6.84 -9.63 -5.40
CA SER A 22 -5.91 -10.34 -4.53
C SER A 22 -6.56 -11.52 -3.82
N LYS A 23 -5.75 -12.55 -3.58
CA LYS A 23 -6.04 -13.70 -2.72
C LYS A 23 -5.25 -13.60 -1.43
N LYS A 24 -5.71 -14.29 -0.39
CA LYS A 24 -5.01 -14.30 0.91
C LYS A 24 -3.57 -14.79 0.74
N GLY A 25 -2.62 -14.01 1.23
CA GLY A 25 -1.18 -14.24 1.07
C GLY A 25 -0.55 -13.59 -0.16
N ASP A 26 -1.34 -12.94 -1.03
CA ASP A 26 -0.78 -12.19 -2.15
C ASP A 26 0.02 -10.99 -1.65
N ILE A 27 1.17 -10.76 -2.28
CA ILE A 27 2.06 -9.65 -2.00
C ILE A 27 1.94 -8.63 -3.13
N ILE A 28 1.81 -7.36 -2.78
CA ILE A 28 1.82 -6.24 -3.71
C ILE A 28 2.83 -5.19 -3.27
N ASP A 29 3.45 -4.54 -4.25
CA ASP A 29 4.35 -3.43 -4.05
C ASP A 29 3.65 -2.12 -4.41
N ILE A 30 3.76 -1.13 -3.53
CA ILE A 30 3.31 0.23 -3.82
C ILE A 30 4.46 1.21 -3.58
N ILE A 31 4.49 2.29 -4.34
CA ILE A 31 5.39 3.42 -4.10
C ILE A 31 4.53 4.57 -3.62
N VAL A 32 4.84 5.07 -2.43
CA VAL A 32 4.11 6.18 -1.80
C VAL A 32 5.08 7.32 -1.50
N ALA A 33 4.55 8.53 -1.42
CA ALA A 33 5.30 9.64 -0.87
C ALA A 33 5.50 9.47 0.65
N GLU A 34 6.65 9.92 1.15
CA GLU A 34 7.07 9.77 2.56
C GLU A 34 6.07 10.39 3.56
N ASP A 35 5.35 11.44 3.14
CA ASP A 35 4.31 12.11 3.93
C ASP A 35 3.09 11.22 4.23
N LEU A 36 2.89 10.15 3.46
CA LEU A 36 1.78 9.21 3.65
C LEU A 36 2.11 8.09 4.64
N LEU A 37 3.38 7.92 5.04
CA LEU A 37 3.82 6.80 5.88
C LEU A 37 3.07 6.72 7.22
N GLU A 38 2.80 7.86 7.86
CA GLU A 38 2.11 7.87 9.16
C GLU A 38 0.67 7.36 9.05
N LYS A 39 0.02 7.59 7.90
CA LYS A 39 -1.38 7.24 7.67
C LYS A 39 -1.54 5.89 6.99
N LEU A 40 -0.50 5.42 6.30
CA LEU A 40 -0.51 4.21 5.50
C LEU A 40 -0.98 2.98 6.28
N PRO A 41 -0.50 2.69 7.51
CA PRO A 41 -0.97 1.53 8.29
C PRO A 41 -2.49 1.57 8.50
N SER A 42 -3.04 2.74 8.80
CA SER A 42 -4.48 2.91 9.01
C SER A 42 -5.27 2.70 7.72
N ILE A 43 -4.74 3.11 6.57
CA ILE A 43 -5.39 2.96 5.27
C ILE A 43 -5.35 1.49 4.84
N VAL A 44 -4.17 0.86 4.77
CA VAL A 44 -3.98 -0.50 4.26
C VAL A 44 -4.76 -1.54 5.06
N ASN A 45 -4.84 -1.37 6.38
CA ASN A 45 -5.60 -2.25 7.25
C ASN A 45 -7.10 -2.24 6.93
N LYS A 46 -7.69 -1.08 6.59
CA LYS A 46 -9.11 -0.99 6.18
C LYS A 46 -9.43 -1.83 4.94
N TYR A 47 -8.44 -2.04 4.08
CA TYR A 47 -8.58 -2.83 2.85
C TYR A 47 -8.12 -4.28 3.01
N GLY A 48 -7.72 -4.71 4.22
CA GLY A 48 -7.30 -6.07 4.51
C GLY A 48 -5.85 -6.39 4.16
N PHE A 49 -5.03 -5.36 3.95
CA PHE A 49 -3.59 -5.47 3.71
C PHE A 49 -2.80 -5.16 4.98
N SER A 50 -1.61 -5.75 5.10
CA SER A 50 -0.65 -5.45 6.17
C SER A 50 0.70 -5.10 5.56
N ILE A 51 1.40 -4.14 6.16
CA ILE A 51 2.76 -3.78 5.77
C ILE A 51 3.70 -4.89 6.25
N VAL A 52 4.51 -5.42 5.34
CA VAL A 52 5.50 -6.45 5.63
C VAL A 52 6.90 -5.88 5.60
N ASP A 53 7.16 -4.98 4.65
CA ASP A 53 8.47 -4.38 4.46
C ASP A 53 8.34 -2.96 3.88
N GLY A 54 9.41 -2.17 4.01
CA GLY A 54 9.46 -0.80 3.51
C GLY A 54 10.88 -0.34 3.25
N ASP A 55 11.12 0.11 2.02
CA ASP A 55 12.42 0.60 1.56
C ASP A 55 12.32 2.06 1.09
N ASN A 56 13.21 2.91 1.59
CA ASN A 56 13.33 4.27 1.10
C ASN A 56 13.92 4.28 -0.31
N ILE A 57 13.23 4.97 -1.22
CA ILE A 57 13.71 5.30 -2.55
C ILE A 57 14.18 6.76 -2.55
N GLU A 58 14.92 7.17 -3.58
CA GLU A 58 15.27 8.57 -3.81
C GLU A 58 14.04 9.49 -3.92
N ALA A 59 14.26 10.79 -3.67
CA ALA A 59 13.27 11.86 -3.81
C ALA A 59 12.02 11.77 -2.91
N ARG A 60 12.18 11.35 -1.64
CA ARG A 60 11.10 11.25 -0.63
C ARG A 60 9.98 10.27 -1.02
N LEU A 61 10.34 9.24 -1.77
CA LEU A 61 9.46 8.14 -2.10
C LEU A 61 9.86 6.91 -1.31
N VAL A 62 8.88 6.11 -0.93
CA VAL A 62 9.10 4.87 -0.18
C VAL A 62 8.36 3.75 -0.87
N ARG A 63 9.08 2.66 -1.16
CA ARG A 63 8.47 1.41 -1.59
C ARG A 63 7.96 0.70 -0.36
N ILE A 64 6.70 0.31 -0.38
CA ILE A 64 6.07 -0.43 0.69
C ILE A 64 5.57 -1.76 0.13
N VAL A 65 5.95 -2.83 0.80
CA VAL A 65 5.50 -4.19 0.51
C VAL A 65 4.30 -4.50 1.38
N LEU A 66 3.18 -4.81 0.75
CA LEU A 66 1.93 -5.15 1.42
C LEU A 66 1.57 -6.61 1.17
N GLU A 67 1.10 -7.29 2.21
CA GLU A 67 0.53 -8.63 2.12
C GLU A 67 -0.98 -8.56 2.36
N PHE A 68 -1.76 -9.18 1.48
CA PHE A 68 -3.20 -9.30 1.66
C PHE A 68 -3.51 -10.40 2.68
N ARG A 69 -3.89 -10.00 3.89
CA ARG A 69 -4.20 -10.92 5.00
C ARG A 69 -5.68 -11.19 5.17
N GLN A 70 -6.54 -10.40 4.51
CA GLN A 70 -7.99 -10.47 4.67
C GLN A 70 -8.36 -10.26 6.15
N LEU A 71 -7.90 -9.14 6.72
CA LEU A 71 -8.29 -8.70 8.05
C LEU A 71 -9.79 -8.35 8.00
N PHE A 72 -10.62 -9.19 8.62
CA PHE A 72 -12.06 -9.00 8.77
C PHE A 72 -12.37 -8.37 10.12
#